data_AF-A0A0N4VIZ6-F1
#
_entry.id   AF-A0A0N4VIZ6-F1
#
_cell.length_a   1.000
_cell.length_b   1.000
_cell.length_c   1.000
_cell.angle_alpha   90.00
_cell.angle_beta   90.00
_cell.angle_gamma   90.00
#
_symmetry.space_group_name_H-M   'P 1'
#
loop_
_entity.id
_entity.type
_entity.pdbx_description
1 polymer ?
#
loop_
_entity_poly.entity_id
_entity_poly.type
_entity_poly.pdbx_seq_one_letter_code
_entity_poly.pdbx_strand_id
1 'polypeptide(L)'
;LSSGICHICFENRHKTTELFRLGPTTAFVLGFTPPLVGAIAAITIALILHNAQISNYNWSCGRAYLPSVSRIINLPLERTFWQTLILFHVPLRILELITGFIRYDRLKNIHYKHNWFYELSRYCYFFIGLLELSSLAALSIVGEREYPILHVIFFYIFGFSGIGFFIANLICHRHSLYYLNPYGRLSYRLKMIFGISYMLTIPALVTAFLLYWRACVTGAYDAFAVFEYIEVLLNIAFHGCTIFDIRDKVVFSVHFLSIKKRLQFIGKKKTVTRKL
;
A
#
# COMPACT_ATOMS: atom_id res chain seq x y z
N LEU A 1 4.98 -42.26 22.20
CA LEU A 1 5.48 -40.93 22.65
C LEU A 1 5.19 -39.94 21.52
N SER A 2 4.02 -39.31 21.51
CA SER A 2 3.68 -38.00 22.10
C SER A 2 4.19 -36.80 21.28
N SER A 3 3.28 -36.17 20.54
CA SER A 3 3.16 -34.70 20.53
C SER A 3 1.71 -34.34 20.16
N GLY A 4 0.92 -34.09 21.21
CA GLY A 4 -0.47 -33.70 21.11
C GLY A 4 -0.61 -32.28 20.57
N ILE A 5 -1.27 -32.15 19.43
CA ILE A 5 -1.87 -30.89 19.01
C ILE A 5 -3.28 -30.88 19.60
N CYS A 6 -3.49 -29.97 20.55
CA CYS A 6 -4.78 -29.75 21.19
C CYS A 6 -5.78 -29.27 20.13
N HIS A 7 -6.55 -30.22 19.58
CA HIS A 7 -7.76 -29.92 18.83
C HIS A 7 -8.79 -29.38 19.83
N ILE A 8 -8.91 -28.06 19.95
CA ILE A 8 -10.12 -27.47 20.50
C ILE A 8 -11.22 -27.72 19.46
N CYS A 9 -11.93 -28.84 19.61
CA CYS A 9 -13.16 -29.13 18.90
C CYS A 9 -14.24 -28.14 19.34
N PHE A 10 -14.34 -27.00 18.65
CA PHE A 10 -15.60 -26.27 18.60
C PHE A 10 -16.57 -27.11 17.77
N GLU A 11 -17.62 -27.62 18.42
CA GLU A 11 -18.74 -28.30 17.78
C GLU A 11 -19.48 -27.29 16.88
N ASN A 12 -19.02 -27.16 15.63
CA ASN A 12 -19.50 -26.15 14.69
C ASN A 12 -20.86 -26.53 14.11
N ARG A 13 -21.92 -25.91 14.63
CA ARG A 13 -23.30 -25.97 14.07
C ARG A 13 -23.50 -25.16 12.78
N HIS A 14 -22.45 -24.92 12.01
CA HIS A 14 -22.47 -24.06 10.81
C HIS A 14 -21.89 -24.79 9.59
N LYS A 15 -22.66 -24.86 8.50
CA LYS A 15 -22.14 -25.31 7.20
C LYS A 15 -21.40 -24.14 6.55
N THR A 16 -20.07 -24.20 6.53
CA THR A 16 -19.21 -23.24 5.84
C THR A 16 -19.03 -23.69 4.39
N THR A 17 -19.24 -22.78 3.44
CA THR A 17 -18.94 -23.03 2.01
C THR A 17 -17.92 -21.99 1.56
N GLU A 18 -16.78 -22.41 1.02
CA GLU A 18 -15.77 -21.48 0.47
C GLU A 18 -16.26 -20.97 -0.89
N LEU A 19 -16.44 -19.66 -1.02
CA LEU A 19 -16.92 -19.03 -2.25
C LEU A 19 -15.77 -18.78 -3.23
N PHE A 20 -14.64 -18.27 -2.71
CA PHE A 20 -13.49 -17.94 -3.53
C PHE A 20 -12.20 -17.95 -2.70
N ARG A 21 -11.11 -18.39 -3.34
CA ARG A 21 -9.76 -18.47 -2.77
C ARG A 21 -8.79 -17.70 -3.65
N LEU A 22 -8.18 -16.67 -3.10
CA LEU A 22 -7.09 -15.92 -3.72
C LEU A 22 -5.75 -16.39 -3.17
N GLY A 23 -4.91 -16.87 -4.07
CA GLY A 23 -3.51 -17.12 -3.76
C GLY A 23 -2.80 -15.80 -3.40
N PRO A 24 -1.81 -15.84 -2.49
CA PRO A 24 -1.06 -14.64 -2.10
C PRO A 24 -0.33 -14.02 -3.29
N THR A 25 0.20 -14.83 -4.20
CA THR A 25 0.85 -14.37 -5.43
C THR A 25 -0.13 -13.67 -6.37
N THR A 26 -1.35 -14.19 -6.51
CA THR A 26 -2.38 -13.57 -7.35
C THR A 26 -2.83 -12.24 -6.78
N ALA A 27 -3.08 -12.18 -5.47
CA ALA A 27 -3.40 -10.91 -4.79
C ALA A 27 -2.26 -9.90 -4.92
N PHE A 28 -1.01 -10.36 -4.85
CA PHE A 28 0.17 -9.51 -5.07
C PHE A 28 0.23 -8.97 -6.50
N VAL A 29 0.09 -9.83 -7.51
CA VAL A 29 0.15 -9.39 -8.93
C VAL A 29 -0.98 -8.40 -9.22
N LEU A 30 -2.20 -8.72 -8.80
CA LEU A 30 -3.35 -7.83 -9.01
C LEU A 30 -3.20 -6.50 -8.24
N GLY A 31 -2.56 -6.51 -7.07
CA GLY A 31 -2.32 -5.31 -6.29
C GLY A 31 -1.15 -4.49 -6.84
N PHE A 32 0.04 -5.06 -6.92
CA PHE A 32 1.28 -4.29 -7.09
C PHE A 32 1.68 -4.06 -8.55
N THR A 33 1.20 -4.87 -9.48
CA THR A 33 1.54 -4.71 -10.91
C THR A 33 0.83 -3.52 -11.59
N PRO A 34 -0.44 -3.17 -11.27
CA PRO A 34 -1.12 -2.04 -11.90
C PRO A 34 -0.40 -0.68 -11.78
N PRO A 35 0.12 -0.24 -10.61
CA PRO A 35 0.85 1.03 -10.54
C PRO A 35 2.10 1.06 -11.41
N LEU A 36 2.85 -0.04 -11.47
CA LEU A 36 4.05 -0.16 -12.30
C LEU A 36 3.70 -0.11 -13.79
N VAL A 37 2.72 -0.91 -14.20
CA VAL A 37 2.23 -0.92 -15.59
C VAL A 37 1.65 0.43 -15.97
N GLY A 38 0.91 1.08 -15.06
CA GLY A 38 0.35 2.40 -15.27
C GLY A 38 1.42 3.46 -15.46
N ALA A 39 2.47 3.46 -14.64
CA ALA A 39 3.60 4.37 -14.78
C ALA A 39 4.29 4.20 -16.15
N ILE A 40 4.66 2.95 -16.48
CA ILE A 40 5.35 2.64 -17.74
C ILE A 40 4.47 2.98 -18.94
N ALA A 41 3.18 2.63 -18.91
CA ALA A 41 2.24 2.91 -19.99
C ALA A 41 2.05 4.42 -20.17
N ALA A 42 1.80 5.17 -19.09
CA ALA A 42 1.63 6.62 -19.16
C ALA A 42 2.88 7.32 -19.73
N ILE A 43 4.08 6.96 -19.23
CA ILE A 43 5.34 7.52 -19.72
C ILE A 43 5.55 7.16 -21.20
N THR A 44 5.34 5.91 -21.59
CA THR A 44 5.56 5.44 -22.96
C THR A 44 4.59 6.11 -23.94
N ILE A 45 3.30 6.18 -23.59
CA ILE A 45 2.27 6.85 -24.41
C ILE A 45 2.62 8.32 -24.57
N ALA A 46 3.01 9.01 -23.49
CA ALA A 46 3.39 10.41 -23.55
C ALA A 46 4.60 10.65 -24.45
N LEU A 47 5.64 9.80 -24.34
CA LEU A 47 6.85 9.90 -25.15
C LEU A 47 6.60 9.60 -26.64
N ILE A 48 5.65 8.74 -27.00
CA ILE A 48 5.35 8.38 -28.39
C ILE A 48 4.37 9.37 -29.03
N LEU A 49 3.27 9.69 -28.35
CA LEU A 49 2.14 10.44 -28.92
C LEU A 49 2.18 11.94 -28.60
N HIS A 50 2.73 12.32 -27.44
CA HIS A 50 2.65 13.69 -26.92
C HIS A 50 4.03 14.32 -26.64
N ASN A 51 5.10 13.80 -27.26
CA ASN A 51 6.48 14.24 -27.01
C ASN A 51 6.65 15.77 -27.10
N ALA A 52 6.08 16.38 -28.15
CA ALA A 52 6.16 17.81 -28.40
C ALA A 52 5.40 18.67 -27.37
N GLN A 53 4.42 18.09 -26.66
CA GLN A 53 3.63 18.78 -25.64
C GLN A 53 4.23 18.66 -24.23
N ILE A 54 5.06 17.64 -24.01
CA ILE A 54 5.61 17.29 -22.69
C ILE A 54 7.10 17.56 -22.56
N SER A 55 7.83 17.64 -23.67
CA SER A 55 9.27 17.88 -23.66
C SER A 55 9.57 19.22 -24.32
N ASN A 56 10.66 19.84 -23.88
CA ASN A 56 11.23 21.02 -24.51
C ASN A 56 10.23 22.20 -24.65
N TYR A 57 9.38 22.40 -23.64
CA TYR A 57 8.35 23.43 -23.61
C TYR A 57 8.77 24.62 -22.73
N ASN A 58 8.18 25.79 -23.00
CA ASN A 58 8.39 26.97 -22.16
C ASN A 58 7.54 26.88 -20.90
N TRP A 59 8.16 27.06 -19.74
CA TRP A 59 7.50 27.16 -18.45
C TRP A 59 7.86 28.47 -17.76
N SER A 60 7.35 28.69 -16.55
CA SER A 60 7.49 29.93 -15.79
C SER A 60 8.92 30.46 -15.69
N CYS A 61 9.89 29.57 -15.49
CA CYS A 61 11.30 29.92 -15.25
C CYS A 61 12.24 29.49 -16.39
N GLY A 62 11.71 29.38 -17.61
CA GLY A 62 12.48 29.02 -18.79
C GLY A 62 12.05 27.68 -19.38
N ARG A 63 12.94 27.11 -20.20
CA ARG A 63 12.65 25.92 -20.98
C ARG A 63 12.85 24.66 -20.13
N ALA A 64 11.81 23.83 -20.04
CA ALA A 64 11.87 22.53 -19.37
C ALA A 64 12.08 21.44 -20.43
N TYR A 65 13.09 20.60 -20.24
CA TYR A 65 13.44 19.54 -21.18
C TYR A 65 12.82 18.20 -20.78
N LEU A 66 12.75 17.94 -19.47
CA LEU A 66 12.23 16.71 -18.90
C LEU A 66 10.87 16.96 -18.24
N PRO A 67 9.79 16.30 -18.69
CA PRO A 67 8.52 16.34 -17.98
C PRO A 67 8.60 15.58 -16.66
N SER A 68 7.98 16.15 -15.63
CA SER A 68 7.74 15.46 -14.37
C SER A 68 6.66 14.35 -14.54
N VAL A 69 6.64 13.35 -13.66
CA VAL A 69 5.61 12.30 -13.65
C VAL A 69 4.22 12.93 -13.47
N SER A 70 4.09 13.84 -12.50
CA SER A 70 2.86 14.61 -12.27
C SER A 70 2.36 15.33 -13.53
N ARG A 71 3.26 15.84 -14.37
CA ARG A 71 2.91 16.47 -15.65
C ARG A 71 2.36 15.46 -16.67
N ILE A 72 2.99 14.29 -16.78
CA ILE A 72 2.61 13.22 -17.70
C ILE A 72 1.24 12.65 -17.37
N ILE A 73 1.03 12.26 -16.10
CA ILE A 73 -0.22 11.62 -15.65
C ILE A 73 -1.42 12.57 -15.66
N ASN A 74 -1.22 13.84 -16.01
CA ASN A 74 -2.26 14.85 -16.15
C ASN A 74 -2.61 15.20 -17.61
N LEU A 75 -2.07 14.46 -18.58
CA LEU A 75 -2.56 14.46 -19.95
C LEU A 75 -3.82 13.58 -20.07
N PRO A 76 -4.82 13.94 -20.90
CA PRO A 76 -6.12 13.26 -20.90
C PRO A 76 -6.07 11.74 -21.09
N LEU A 77 -5.22 11.26 -22.01
CA LEU A 77 -5.13 9.84 -22.34
C LEU A 77 -4.36 9.07 -21.25
N GLU A 78 -3.19 9.57 -20.89
CA GLU A 78 -2.28 9.01 -19.89
C GLU A 78 -2.93 8.95 -18.51
N ARG A 79 -3.66 10.01 -18.16
CA ARG A 79 -4.45 10.10 -16.93
C ARG A 79 -5.47 9.00 -16.83
N THR A 80 -6.15 8.67 -17.94
CA THR A 80 -7.19 7.63 -17.95
C THR A 80 -6.58 6.26 -17.63
N PHE A 81 -5.44 5.93 -18.25
CA PHE A 81 -4.71 4.69 -17.95
C PHE A 81 -4.18 4.66 -16.52
N TRP A 82 -3.52 5.75 -16.09
CA TRP A 82 -2.98 5.88 -14.74
C TRP A 82 -4.06 5.73 -13.67
N GLN A 83 -5.14 6.51 -13.76
CA GLN A 83 -6.23 6.50 -12.79
C GLN A 83 -6.91 5.14 -12.73
N THR A 84 -7.20 4.52 -13.87
CA THR A 84 -7.86 3.20 -13.90
C THR A 84 -7.03 2.16 -13.15
N LEU A 85 -5.71 2.12 -13.40
CA LEU A 85 -4.81 1.15 -12.79
C LEU A 85 -4.55 1.45 -11.31
N ILE A 86 -4.36 2.72 -10.93
CA ILE A 86 -4.19 3.12 -9.52
C ILE A 86 -5.46 2.87 -8.72
N LEU A 87 -6.63 3.25 -9.21
CA LEU A 87 -7.89 3.07 -8.48
C LEU A 87 -8.28 1.59 -8.34
N PHE A 88 -7.94 0.75 -9.34
CA PHE A 88 -8.07 -0.70 -9.21
C PHE A 88 -7.16 -1.28 -8.12
N HIS A 89 -5.97 -0.72 -7.95
CA HIS A 89 -4.98 -1.12 -6.94
C HIS A 89 -5.38 -0.77 -5.50
N VAL A 90 -6.04 0.36 -5.27
CA VAL A 90 -6.42 0.87 -3.94
C VAL A 90 -7.11 -0.18 -3.04
N PRO A 91 -8.20 -0.86 -3.44
CA PRO A 91 -8.87 -1.82 -2.56
C PRO A 91 -7.97 -3.00 -2.17
N LEU A 92 -7.11 -3.46 -3.08
CA LEU A 92 -6.17 -4.55 -2.81
C LEU A 92 -5.10 -4.13 -1.80
N ARG A 93 -4.70 -2.86 -1.81
CA ARG A 93 -3.81 -2.31 -0.78
C ARG A 93 -4.45 -2.14 0.58
N ILE A 94 -5.71 -1.75 0.64
CA ILE A 94 -6.43 -1.70 1.91
C ILE A 94 -6.44 -3.10 2.55
N LEU A 95 -6.69 -4.14 1.76
CA LEU A 95 -6.61 -5.54 2.22
C LEU A 95 -5.20 -5.92 2.68
N GLU A 96 -4.16 -5.50 1.97
CA GLU A 96 -2.76 -5.71 2.36
C GLU A 96 -2.42 -5.02 3.68
N LEU A 97 -2.84 -3.77 3.89
CA LEU A 97 -2.65 -3.04 5.14
C LEU A 97 -3.37 -3.73 6.32
N ILE A 98 -4.62 -4.15 6.13
CA ILE A 98 -5.39 -4.88 7.16
C ILE A 98 -4.69 -6.19 7.52
N THR A 99 -4.31 -6.98 6.52
CA THR A 99 -3.63 -8.27 6.76
C THR A 99 -2.26 -8.08 7.37
N GLY A 100 -1.51 -7.05 6.95
CA GLY A 100 -0.25 -6.64 7.56
C GLY A 100 -0.41 -6.29 9.03
N PHE A 101 -1.42 -5.48 9.38
CA PHE A 101 -1.71 -5.07 10.76
C PHE A 101 -2.01 -6.25 11.69
N ILE A 102 -2.85 -7.19 11.24
CA ILE A 102 -3.17 -8.42 11.99
C ILE A 102 -1.94 -9.34 12.08
N ARG A 103 -1.16 -9.45 11.00
CA ARG A 103 0.05 -10.27 10.95
C ARG A 103 1.12 -9.77 11.91
N TYR A 104 1.33 -8.47 11.99
CA TYR A 104 2.31 -7.87 12.89
C TYR A 104 1.93 -8.07 14.35
N ASP A 105 0.65 -8.09 14.69
CA ASP A 105 0.21 -8.43 16.04
C ASP A 105 0.54 -9.90 16.40
N ARG A 106 0.13 -10.83 15.52
CA ARG A 106 0.30 -12.27 15.73
C ARG A 106 1.75 -12.75 15.77
N LEU A 107 2.64 -12.15 14.96
CA LEU A 107 4.03 -12.61 14.79
C LEU A 107 5.03 -11.79 15.60
N LYS A 108 4.54 -10.99 16.55
CA LYS A 108 5.35 -10.15 17.42
C LYS A 108 6.32 -10.97 18.28
N ASN A 109 7.56 -10.51 18.37
CA ASN A 109 8.57 -11.13 19.21
C ASN A 109 8.25 -10.97 20.71
N ILE A 110 8.11 -12.10 21.41
CA ILE A 110 7.80 -12.19 22.84
C ILE A 110 8.89 -11.56 23.72
N HIS A 111 10.15 -11.61 23.27
CA HIS A 111 11.30 -11.11 24.04
C HIS A 111 11.54 -9.60 23.91
N TYR A 112 10.71 -8.88 23.14
CA TYR A 112 10.89 -7.45 22.94
C TYR A 112 10.38 -6.63 24.13
N LYS A 113 11.30 -5.96 24.84
CA LYS A 113 10.99 -5.21 26.07
C LYS A 113 10.13 -3.96 25.84
N HIS A 114 10.23 -3.30 24.69
CA HIS A 114 9.59 -2.00 24.43
C HIS A 114 8.23 -2.16 23.75
N ASN A 115 7.33 -2.89 24.40
CA ASN A 115 6.05 -3.28 23.82
C ASN A 115 5.22 -2.11 23.28
N TRP A 116 5.16 -1.00 24.04
CA TRP A 116 4.43 0.20 23.65
C TRP A 116 4.91 0.80 22.33
N PHE A 117 6.23 0.87 22.11
CA PHE A 117 6.80 1.45 20.88
C PHE A 117 6.47 0.59 19.65
N TYR A 118 6.46 -0.73 19.82
CA TYR A 118 6.05 -1.64 18.76
C TYR A 118 4.57 -1.49 18.40
N GLU A 119 3.69 -1.41 19.41
CA GLU A 119 2.26 -1.18 19.18
C GLU A 119 2.00 0.16 18.50
N LEU A 120 2.66 1.23 18.95
CA LEU A 120 2.59 2.52 18.29
C LEU A 120 3.02 2.41 16.82
N SER A 121 4.15 1.76 16.54
CA SER A 121 4.63 1.53 15.17
C SER A 121 3.62 0.74 14.33
N ARG A 122 2.94 -0.24 14.92
CA ARG A 122 1.91 -1.04 14.25
C ARG A 122 0.68 -0.20 13.87
N TYR A 123 0.22 0.68 14.77
CA TYR A 123 -0.86 1.62 14.47
C TYR A 123 -0.43 2.68 13.45
N CYS A 124 0.80 3.21 13.56
CA CYS A 124 1.37 4.12 12.57
C CYS A 124 1.43 3.47 11.19
N TYR A 125 1.90 2.22 11.08
CA TYR A 125 1.91 1.47 9.82
C TYR A 125 0.52 1.45 9.15
N PHE A 126 -0.54 1.20 9.92
CA PHE A 126 -1.89 1.14 9.38
C PHE A 126 -2.44 2.51 8.99
N PHE A 127 -2.48 3.47 9.93
CA PHE A 127 -3.12 4.76 9.69
C PHE A 127 -2.33 5.66 8.75
N ILE A 128 -1.00 5.68 8.87
CA ILE A 128 -0.15 6.44 7.94
C ILE A 128 -0.15 5.76 6.57
N GLY A 129 -0.19 4.42 6.49
CA GLY A 129 -0.35 3.72 5.22
C GLY A 129 -1.68 4.02 4.52
N LEU A 130 -2.79 4.17 5.28
CA LEU A 130 -4.07 4.63 4.72
C LEU A 130 -4.00 6.09 4.24
N LEU A 131 -3.28 6.95 4.96
CA LEU A 131 -3.03 8.34 4.54
C LEU A 131 -2.18 8.40 3.26
N GLU A 132 -1.14 7.58 3.15
CA GLU A 132 -0.31 7.43 1.95
C GLU A 132 -1.16 6.97 0.76
N LEU A 133 -1.96 5.93 0.94
CA LEU A 133 -2.78 5.38 -0.13
C LEU A 133 -3.89 6.35 -0.58
N SER A 134 -4.54 7.03 0.36
CA SER A 134 -5.57 8.01 0.04
C SER A 134 -5.00 9.25 -0.65
N SER A 135 -3.82 9.73 -0.23
CA SER A 135 -3.14 10.84 -0.89
C SER A 135 -2.63 10.46 -2.29
N LEU A 136 -2.17 9.22 -2.51
CA LEU A 136 -1.85 8.72 -3.85
C LEU A 136 -3.09 8.69 -4.77
N ALA A 137 -4.22 8.22 -4.26
CA ALA A 137 -5.48 8.22 -5.00
C ALA A 137 -5.93 9.66 -5.32
N ALA A 138 -5.85 10.57 -4.34
CA ALA A 138 -6.17 11.98 -4.52
C ALA A 138 -5.23 12.66 -5.52
N LEU A 139 -3.93 12.40 -5.46
CA LEU A 139 -2.92 12.90 -6.41
C LEU A 139 -3.19 12.42 -7.84
N SER A 140 -3.75 11.22 -7.98
CA SER A 140 -4.12 10.64 -9.27
C SER A 140 -5.43 11.22 -9.81
N ILE A 141 -6.38 11.55 -8.94
CA ILE A 141 -7.69 12.11 -9.32
C ILE A 141 -7.60 13.61 -9.57
N VAL A 142 -6.93 14.36 -8.68
CA VAL A 142 -6.83 15.82 -8.71
C VAL A 142 -5.65 16.21 -9.58
N GLY A 143 -5.95 16.72 -10.76
CA GLY A 143 -4.92 17.06 -11.72
C GLY A 143 -4.22 18.38 -11.45
N GLU A 144 -2.94 18.43 -11.81
CA GLU A 144 -2.07 19.60 -11.69
C GLU A 144 -2.64 20.80 -12.47
N ARG A 145 -3.29 20.56 -13.61
CA ARG A 145 -3.79 21.61 -14.51
C ARG A 145 -5.08 22.25 -14.02
N GLU A 146 -5.94 21.47 -13.36
CA GLU A 146 -7.22 21.95 -12.84
C GLU A 146 -7.08 22.58 -11.46
N TYR A 147 -6.31 21.93 -10.56
CA TYR A 147 -6.16 22.36 -9.17
C TYR A 147 -4.70 22.22 -8.70
N PRO A 148 -3.78 23.07 -9.19
CA PRO A 148 -2.35 22.93 -8.94
C PRO A 148 -1.98 22.96 -7.45
N ILE A 149 -2.64 23.81 -6.66
CA ILE A 149 -2.37 23.94 -5.22
C ILE A 149 -2.74 22.65 -4.49
N LEU A 150 -3.92 22.09 -4.77
CA LEU A 150 -4.36 20.84 -4.14
C LEU A 150 -3.47 19.66 -4.55
N HIS A 151 -3.08 19.60 -5.82
CA HIS A 151 -2.16 18.58 -6.33
C HIS A 151 -0.83 18.59 -5.56
N VAL A 152 -0.23 19.78 -5.38
CA VAL A 152 1.01 19.94 -4.61
C VAL A 152 0.82 19.57 -3.13
N ILE A 153 -0.33 19.89 -2.53
CA ILE A 153 -0.63 19.49 -1.14
C ILE A 153 -0.68 17.96 -1.02
N PHE A 154 -1.39 17.28 -1.93
CA PHE A 154 -1.45 15.81 -1.92
C PHE A 154 -0.09 15.17 -2.19
N PHE A 155 0.73 15.78 -3.05
CA PHE A 155 2.10 15.34 -3.30
C PHE A 155 2.94 15.35 -2.01
N TYR A 156 2.89 16.45 -1.23
CA TYR A 156 3.59 16.51 0.06
C TYR A 156 3.04 15.51 1.07
N ILE A 157 1.71 15.41 1.20
CA ILE A 157 1.09 14.46 2.14
C ILE A 157 1.50 13.03 1.80
N PHE A 158 1.48 12.66 0.51
CA PHE A 158 1.94 11.36 0.03
C PHE A 158 3.42 11.13 0.38
N GLY A 159 4.30 12.09 0.07
CA GLY A 159 5.73 11.98 0.36
C GLY A 159 6.03 11.76 1.84
N PHE A 160 5.51 12.63 2.73
CA PHE A 160 5.76 12.55 4.16
C PHE A 160 5.08 11.37 4.84
N SER A 161 3.85 11.02 4.44
CA SER A 161 3.19 9.80 4.94
C SER A 161 3.93 8.54 4.50
N GLY A 162 4.47 8.49 3.27
CA GLY A 162 5.33 7.41 2.81
C GLY A 162 6.53 7.17 3.73
N ILE A 163 7.22 8.22 4.18
CA ILE A 163 8.34 8.09 5.15
C ILE A 163 7.86 7.44 6.45
N GLY A 164 6.79 7.98 7.04
CA GLY A 164 6.23 7.47 8.29
C GLY A 164 5.82 6.01 8.16
N PHE A 165 5.21 5.64 7.04
CA PHE A 165 4.85 4.27 6.71
C PHE A 165 6.08 3.37 6.57
N PHE A 166 7.14 3.80 5.86
CA PHE A 166 8.36 3.00 5.68
C PHE A 166 9.06 2.73 7.01
N ILE A 167 9.20 3.76 7.85
CA ILE A 167 9.81 3.63 9.19
C ILE A 167 8.99 2.66 10.05
N ALA A 168 7.68 2.86 10.12
CA ALA A 168 6.78 1.98 10.87
C ALA A 168 6.83 0.53 10.37
N ASN A 169 6.82 0.32 9.05
CA ASN A 169 6.93 -0.99 8.43
C ASN A 169 8.27 -1.67 8.78
N LEU A 170 9.38 -0.94 8.71
CA LEU A 170 10.71 -1.47 9.04
C LEU A 170 10.82 -1.89 10.51
N ILE A 171 10.30 -1.08 11.43
CA ILE A 171 10.27 -1.43 12.86
C ILE A 171 9.42 -2.69 13.08
N CYS A 172 8.19 -2.72 12.55
CA CYS A 172 7.30 -3.87 12.66
C CYS A 172 7.94 -5.12 12.06
N HIS A 173 8.52 -5.02 10.87
CA HIS A 173 9.17 -6.13 10.17
C HIS A 173 10.37 -6.68 10.94
N ARG A 174 11.23 -5.80 11.47
CA ARG A 174 12.40 -6.17 12.27
C ARG A 174 12.02 -7.04 13.47
N HIS A 175 10.92 -6.69 14.14
CA HIS A 175 10.48 -7.32 15.38
C HIS A 175 9.45 -8.44 15.20
N SER A 176 9.08 -8.79 13.96
CA SER A 176 8.15 -9.88 13.69
C SER A 176 8.64 -10.85 12.60
N LEU A 177 8.87 -10.34 11.39
CA LEU A 177 9.12 -11.15 10.20
C LEU A 177 10.60 -11.44 9.96
N TYR A 178 11.51 -10.68 10.58
CA TYR A 178 12.95 -10.75 10.30
C TYR A 178 13.56 -12.15 10.42
N TYR A 179 13.14 -12.93 11.42
CA TYR A 179 13.68 -14.27 11.69
C TYR A 179 12.94 -15.39 10.94
N LEU A 180 11.92 -15.06 10.13
CA LEU A 180 11.19 -16.04 9.34
C LEU A 180 11.95 -16.36 8.04
N ASN A 181 12.62 -17.50 8.02
CA ASN A 181 13.25 -18.03 6.82
C ASN A 181 12.20 -18.48 5.77
N PRO A 182 12.56 -18.51 4.47
CA PRO A 182 13.85 -18.11 3.90
C PRO A 182 13.96 -16.60 3.60
N TYR A 183 12.84 -15.91 3.38
CA TYR A 183 12.85 -14.56 2.80
C TYR A 183 12.76 -13.38 3.78
N GLY A 184 12.55 -13.60 5.09
CA GLY A 184 12.34 -12.52 6.07
C GLY A 184 13.49 -11.52 6.14
N ARG A 185 14.74 -12.02 6.08
CA ARG A 185 15.95 -11.18 6.05
C ARG A 185 16.16 -10.47 4.72
N LEU A 186 15.87 -11.14 3.61
CA LEU A 186 15.98 -10.55 2.28
C LEU A 186 15.02 -9.38 2.13
N SER A 187 13.74 -9.59 2.48
CA SER A 187 12.71 -8.54 2.47
C SER A 187 13.12 -7.34 3.31
N TYR A 188 13.59 -7.58 4.54
CA TYR A 188 14.04 -6.50 5.42
C TYR A 188 15.19 -5.69 4.82
N ARG A 189 16.20 -6.35 4.25
CA ARG A 189 17.34 -5.67 3.63
C ARG A 189 16.92 -4.82 2.43
N LEU A 190 16.05 -5.35 1.56
CA LEU A 190 15.55 -4.62 0.40
C LEU A 190 14.71 -3.39 0.82
N LYS A 191 13.79 -3.56 1.78
CA LYS A 191 13.02 -2.45 2.35
C LYS A 191 13.92 -1.38 2.97
N MET A 192 14.96 -1.79 3.71
CA MET A 192 15.94 -0.86 4.27
C MET A 192 16.65 -0.07 3.18
N ILE A 193 17.11 -0.74 2.11
CA ILE A 193 17.80 -0.08 0.98
C ILE A 193 16.85 0.92 0.31
N PHE A 194 15.67 0.47 -0.14
CA PHE A 194 14.72 1.36 -0.84
C PHE A 194 14.21 2.50 0.05
N GLY A 195 13.94 2.21 1.33
CA GLY A 195 13.47 3.21 2.30
C GLY A 195 14.53 4.27 2.61
N ILE A 196 15.79 3.87 2.82
CA ILE A 196 16.90 4.83 3.03
C ILE A 196 17.14 5.64 1.75
N SER A 197 17.20 4.99 0.58
CA SER A 197 17.35 5.69 -0.70
C SER A 197 16.24 6.72 -0.90
N TYR A 198 15.00 6.39 -0.56
CA TYR A 198 13.86 7.32 -0.65
C TYR A 198 14.04 8.52 0.28
N MET A 199 14.43 8.29 1.54
CA MET A 199 14.69 9.38 2.49
C MET A 199 15.84 10.30 2.06
N LEU A 200 16.85 9.76 1.37
CA LEU A 200 17.98 10.55 0.87
C LEU A 200 17.62 11.41 -0.35
N THR A 201 16.62 11.02 -1.16
CA THR A 201 16.21 11.79 -2.34
C THR A 201 15.29 12.97 -2.01
N ILE A 202 14.53 12.89 -0.91
CA ILE A 202 13.56 13.93 -0.51
C ILE A 202 14.18 15.33 -0.38
N PRO A 203 15.31 15.55 0.32
CA PRO A 203 15.92 16.87 0.40
C PRO A 203 16.27 17.41 -0.98
N ALA A 204 16.80 16.57 -1.87
CA ALA A 204 17.16 16.98 -3.22
C ALA A 204 15.92 17.35 -4.06
N LEU A 205 14.83 16.58 -3.94
CA LEU A 205 13.56 16.86 -4.59
C LEU A 205 12.96 18.19 -4.12
N VAL A 206 12.88 18.39 -2.80
CA VAL A 206 12.33 19.62 -2.19
C VAL A 206 13.20 20.83 -2.54
N THR A 207 14.52 20.70 -2.48
CA THR A 207 15.45 21.77 -2.88
C THR A 207 15.28 22.12 -4.35
N ALA A 208 15.18 21.14 -5.26
CA ALA A 208 14.95 21.40 -6.68
C ALA A 208 13.62 22.13 -6.92
N PHE A 209 12.55 21.70 -6.23
CA PHE A 209 11.25 22.36 -6.29
C PHE A 209 11.31 23.82 -5.79
N LEU A 210 11.96 24.06 -4.65
CA LEU A 210 12.10 25.40 -4.09
C LEU A 210 12.98 26.31 -4.96
N LEU A 211 14.10 25.81 -5.47
CA LEU A 211 14.97 26.56 -6.39
C LEU A 211 14.22 26.97 -7.66
N TYR A 212 13.34 26.10 -8.15
CA TYR A 212 12.51 26.42 -9.30
C TYR A 212 11.48 27.51 -9.00
N TRP A 213 10.67 27.33 -7.95
CA TRP A 213 9.54 28.22 -7.69
C TRP A 213 9.89 29.51 -6.94
N ARG A 214 10.97 29.53 -6.15
CA ARG A 214 11.38 30.70 -5.36
C ARG A 214 12.54 31.46 -5.98
N ALA A 215 13.49 30.76 -6.60
CA ALA A 215 14.71 31.36 -7.12
C ALA A 215 14.79 31.35 -8.66
N CYS A 216 13.81 30.74 -9.34
CA CYS A 216 13.73 30.70 -10.80
C CYS A 216 15.01 30.17 -11.47
N VAL A 217 15.66 29.18 -10.84
CA VAL A 217 16.91 28.59 -11.34
C VAL A 217 16.61 27.70 -12.55
N THR A 218 17.21 28.03 -13.70
CA THR A 218 17.09 27.23 -14.93
C THR A 218 17.58 25.80 -14.70
N GLY A 219 16.81 24.81 -15.16
CA GLY A 219 17.14 23.39 -15.00
C GLY A 219 16.75 22.78 -13.64
N ALA A 220 16.34 23.59 -12.65
CA ALA A 220 15.87 23.06 -11.36
C ALA A 220 14.58 22.22 -11.49
N TYR A 221 13.73 22.53 -12.48
CA TYR A 221 12.56 21.70 -12.78
C TYR A 221 12.93 20.33 -13.34
N ASP A 222 13.92 20.26 -14.23
CA ASP A 222 14.38 18.99 -14.77
C ASP A 222 14.99 18.12 -13.65
N ALA A 223 15.75 18.73 -12.74
CA ALA A 223 16.26 18.05 -11.55
C ALA A 223 15.12 17.53 -10.65
N PHE A 224 14.08 18.36 -10.41
CA PHE A 224 12.88 17.95 -9.69
C PHE A 224 12.21 16.74 -10.36
N ALA A 225 12.03 16.78 -11.68
CA ALA A 225 11.44 15.68 -12.44
C ALA A 225 12.25 14.39 -12.29
N VAL A 226 13.58 14.44 -12.39
CA VAL A 226 14.46 13.26 -12.16
C VAL A 226 14.23 12.65 -10.78
N PHE A 227 14.23 13.46 -9.72
CA PHE A 227 14.01 12.95 -8.37
C PHE A 227 12.59 12.41 -8.19
N GLU A 228 11.58 12.99 -8.85
CA GLU A 228 10.21 12.48 -8.81
C GLU A 228 10.13 11.06 -9.43
N TYR A 229 10.79 10.81 -10.57
CA TYR A 229 10.87 9.46 -11.14
C TYR A 229 11.54 8.47 -10.18
N ILE A 230 12.64 8.88 -9.55
CA ILE A 230 13.37 8.05 -8.59
C ILE A 230 12.48 7.73 -7.38
N GLU A 231 11.77 8.72 -6.83
CA GLU A 231 10.87 8.51 -5.69
C GLU A 231 9.70 7.59 -6.03
N VAL A 232 9.07 7.74 -7.19
CA VAL A 232 8.01 6.83 -7.67
C VAL A 232 8.54 5.40 -7.77
N LEU A 233 9.72 5.22 -8.37
CA LEU A 233 10.35 3.90 -8.50
C LEU A 233 10.66 3.29 -7.13
N LEU A 234 11.27 4.06 -6.22
CA LEU A 234 11.63 3.60 -4.88
C LEU A 234 10.39 3.27 -4.04
N ASN A 235 9.32 4.06 -4.16
CA ASN A 235 8.05 3.79 -3.48
C ASN A 235 7.46 2.45 -3.98
N ILE A 236 7.34 2.27 -5.30
CA ILE A 236 6.86 1.02 -5.91
C ILE A 236 7.74 -0.16 -5.49
N ALA A 237 9.06 -0.01 -5.48
CA ALA A 237 10.01 -1.06 -5.13
C ALA A 237 9.95 -1.45 -3.65
N PHE A 238 9.87 -0.47 -2.73
CA PHE A 238 9.72 -0.71 -1.30
C PHE A 238 8.49 -1.57 -1.02
N HIS A 239 7.37 -1.15 -1.60
CA HIS A 239 6.10 -1.83 -1.47
C HIS A 239 6.09 -3.21 -2.15
N GLY A 240 6.75 -3.33 -3.31
CA GLY A 240 6.94 -4.60 -4.01
C GLY A 240 7.66 -5.67 -3.18
N CYS A 241 8.46 -5.27 -2.18
CA CYS A 241 9.10 -6.21 -1.26
C CYS A 241 8.10 -7.06 -0.46
N THR A 242 6.84 -6.62 -0.35
CA THR A 242 5.78 -7.38 0.32
C THR A 242 5.58 -8.77 -0.26
N ILE A 243 5.96 -9.04 -1.52
CA ILE A 243 5.93 -10.39 -2.11
C ILE A 243 6.67 -11.40 -1.24
N PHE A 244 7.82 -11.02 -0.68
CA PHE A 244 8.64 -11.87 0.18
C PHE A 244 8.00 -12.12 1.57
N ASP A 245 7.08 -11.24 1.97
CA ASP A 245 6.42 -11.30 3.27
C ASP A 245 5.16 -12.16 3.26
N ILE A 246 4.46 -12.20 2.12
CA ILE A 246 3.19 -12.92 1.96
C ILE A 246 3.33 -14.26 1.25
N ARG A 247 4.37 -14.43 0.42
CA ARG A 247 4.60 -15.66 -0.35
C ARG A 247 4.62 -16.85 0.59
N ASP A 248 3.73 -17.80 0.29
CA ASP A 248 3.51 -19.07 0.99
C ASP A 248 3.00 -18.96 2.45
N LYS A 249 2.62 -17.76 2.92
CA LYS A 249 2.25 -17.51 4.33
C LYS A 249 0.82 -17.01 4.53
N VAL A 250 0.15 -16.53 3.47
CA VAL A 250 -1.20 -15.96 3.55
C VAL A 250 -2.07 -16.57 2.46
N VAL A 251 -3.30 -16.94 2.82
CA VAL A 251 -4.34 -17.33 1.86
C VAL A 251 -5.56 -16.46 2.15
N PHE A 252 -6.11 -15.83 1.12
CA PHE A 252 -7.35 -15.08 1.23
C PHE A 252 -8.50 -15.99 0.84
N SER A 253 -9.42 -16.29 1.76
CA SER A 253 -10.61 -17.09 1.49
C SER A 253 -11.86 -16.38 2.01
N VAL A 254 -12.91 -16.36 1.18
CA VAL A 254 -14.22 -15.85 1.57
C VAL A 254 -15.14 -17.04 1.84
N HIS A 255 -15.68 -17.11 3.04
CA HIS A 255 -16.58 -18.18 3.46
C HIS A 255 -18.02 -17.67 3.58
N PHE A 256 -18.96 -18.37 2.96
CA PHE A 256 -20.38 -18.19 3.19
C PHE A 256 -20.82 -19.03 4.39
N LEU A 257 -21.45 -18.37 5.36
CA LEU A 257 -22.01 -19.01 6.56
C LEU A 257 -23.52 -19.21 6.37
N SER A 258 -23.93 -20.46 6.12
CA SER A 258 -25.36 -20.79 6.12
C SER A 258 -25.82 -21.07 7.56
N ILE A 259 -26.63 -20.16 8.12
CA ILE A 259 -27.24 -20.35 9.45
C ILE A 259 -28.54 -21.16 9.28
N LYS A 260 -28.53 -22.42 9.69
CA LYS A 260 -29.74 -23.26 9.75
C LYS A 260 -30.51 -22.91 11.04
N LYS A 261 -31.45 -21.96 10.99
CA LYS A 261 -32.37 -21.68 12.12
C LYS A 261 -33.31 -22.87 12.32
N ARG A 262 -33.13 -23.64 13.40
CA ARG A 262 -34.17 -24.56 13.88
C ARG A 262 -35.06 -23.78 14.85
N LEU A 263 -36.27 -23.43 14.45
CA LEU A 263 -37.32 -22.91 15.33
C LEU A 263 -37.68 -24.02 16.33
N GLN A 264 -37.12 -23.97 17.54
CA GLN A 264 -37.63 -24.77 18.66
C GLN A 264 -38.86 -24.05 19.20
N PHE A 265 -40.05 -24.51 18.80
CA PHE A 265 -41.29 -24.21 19.50
C PHE A 265 -41.19 -24.79 20.92
N ILE A 266 -40.98 -23.93 21.92
CA ILE A 266 -41.12 -24.30 23.33
C ILE A 266 -42.61 -24.44 23.60
N GLY A 267 -43.13 -25.66 23.43
CA GLY A 267 -44.47 -26.04 23.85
C GLY A 267 -44.55 -26.06 25.38
N LYS A 268 -45.15 -25.02 25.95
CA LYS A 268 -45.49 -24.93 27.37
C LYS A 268 -46.73 -25.80 27.62
N LYS A 269 -46.58 -26.98 28.23
CA LYS A 269 -47.66 -27.67 28.97
C LYS A 269 -47.06 -28.53 30.08
N LYS A 270 -46.96 -27.97 31.29
CA LYS A 270 -46.98 -28.75 32.54
C LYS A 270 -48.41 -28.65 33.08
N THR A 271 -49.19 -29.70 32.85
CA THR A 271 -50.43 -29.93 33.60
C THR A 271 -50.11 -30.81 34.80
N VAL A 272 -50.55 -30.35 35.95
CA VAL A 272 -50.51 -31.00 37.27
C VAL A 272 -51.30 -32.32 37.24
N THR A 273 -50.78 -33.38 37.84
CA THR A 273 -51.60 -34.43 38.49
C THR A 273 -50.94 -34.98 39.75
N ARG A 274 -51.78 -35.02 40.78
CA ARG A 274 -51.66 -35.39 42.20
C ARG A 274 -51.40 -36.89 42.48
N LYS A 275 -50.97 -37.14 43.74
CA LYS A 275 -51.11 -38.35 44.61
C LYS A 275 -50.18 -39.53 44.27
N LEU A 276 -49.57 -40.25 45.21
CA LEU A 276 -49.86 -40.52 46.63
C LEU A 276 -48.78 -40.02 47.58
#